data_AF-A0A7J6PP11-F1
#
_entry.id   AF-A0A7J6PP11-F1
#
_cell.length_a   1.000
_cell.length_b   1.000
_cell.length_c   1.000
_cell.angle_alpha   90.00
_cell.angle_beta   90.00
_cell.angle_gamma   90.00
#
_symmetry.space_group_name_H-M   'P 1'
#
loop_
_entity.id
_entity.type
_entity.pdbx_description
1 polymer ?
#
loop_
_entity_poly.entity_id
_entity_poly.type
_entity_poly.pdbx_seq_one_letter_code
_entity_poly.pdbx_strand_id
1 'polypeptide(L)'
;MASSAASDPFYVARDEVQSSVDEMSARYEEWQTKQASGANLARSTSFDELQQKLKEDTHSLTADLRDVDASIRAVEKHPERFPHCTPSELANRREWATRMRQQVRDVKNAMSSEAARQRLSKDREMLQMEEGAA
;
A
#
# COMPACT_ATOMS: atom_id res chain seq x y z
N MET A 1 -35.13 -5.24 -9.78
CA MET A 1 -34.40 -5.77 -8.61
C MET A 1 -33.07 -5.02 -8.55
N ALA A 2 -32.97 -3.97 -7.73
CA ALA A 2 -31.69 -3.27 -7.55
C ALA A 2 -30.74 -4.20 -6.80
N SER A 3 -29.58 -4.47 -7.39
CA SER A 3 -28.62 -5.44 -6.85
C SER A 3 -28.11 -4.92 -5.50
N SER A 4 -28.40 -5.66 -4.43
CA SER A 4 -28.00 -5.37 -3.04
C SER A 4 -26.48 -5.27 -2.82
N ALA A 5 -25.68 -5.57 -3.85
CA ALA A 5 -24.23 -5.37 -3.85
C ALA A 5 -23.82 -3.87 -3.80
N ALA A 6 -24.61 -2.96 -4.38
CA ALA A 6 -24.27 -1.53 -4.40
C ALA A 6 -24.47 -0.82 -3.04
N SER A 7 -25.06 -1.49 -2.05
CA SER A 7 -25.31 -0.94 -0.70
C SER A 7 -24.62 -1.75 0.41
N ASP A 8 -23.84 -2.78 0.06
CA ASP A 8 -23.05 -3.52 1.05
C ASP A 8 -21.84 -2.67 1.46
N PRO A 9 -21.66 -2.36 2.77
CA PRO A 9 -20.53 -1.59 3.25
C PRO A 9 -19.16 -2.15 2.83
N PHE A 10 -19.07 -3.48 2.59
CA PHE A 10 -17.86 -4.09 2.08
C PHE A 10 -17.44 -3.50 0.72
N TYR A 11 -18.37 -3.32 -0.21
CA TYR A 11 -18.03 -2.86 -1.56
C TYR A 11 -17.60 -1.39 -1.58
N VAL A 12 -18.17 -0.57 -0.70
CA VAL A 12 -17.72 0.81 -0.49
C VAL A 12 -16.28 0.83 0.03
N ALA A 13 -16.01 0.09 1.12
CA ALA A 13 -14.65 -0.01 1.67
C ALA A 13 -13.66 -0.63 0.65
N ARG A 14 -14.11 -1.60 -0.14
CA ARG A 14 -13.32 -2.21 -1.21
C ARG A 14 -12.87 -1.17 -2.23
N ASP A 15 -13.79 -0.34 -2.69
CA ASP A 15 -13.52 0.65 -3.74
C ASP A 15 -12.61 1.77 -3.21
N GLU A 16 -12.79 2.20 -1.95
CA GLU A 16 -11.90 3.16 -1.27
C GLU A 16 -10.48 2.61 -1.11
N VAL A 17 -10.35 1.37 -0.64
CA VAL A 17 -9.05 0.69 -0.51
C VAL A 17 -8.41 0.47 -1.87
N GLN A 18 -9.18 0.08 -2.90
CA GLN A 18 -8.65 -0.12 -4.25
C GLN A 18 -8.09 1.20 -4.80
N SER A 19 -8.83 2.30 -4.69
CA SER A 19 -8.35 3.63 -5.10
C SER A 19 -7.07 4.02 -4.37
N SER A 20 -6.99 3.77 -3.07
CA SER A 20 -5.81 4.08 -2.25
C SER A 20 -4.60 3.21 -2.61
N VAL A 21 -4.83 1.93 -2.94
CA VAL A 21 -3.79 1.01 -3.44
C VAL A 21 -3.30 1.43 -4.82
N ASP A 22 -4.18 1.90 -5.71
CA ASP A 22 -3.81 2.37 -7.04
C ASP A 22 -2.94 3.63 -6.94
N GLU A 23 -3.29 4.57 -6.06
CA GLU A 23 -2.47 5.75 -5.77
C GLU A 23 -1.10 5.39 -5.17
N MET A 24 -1.08 4.49 -4.18
CA MET A 24 0.17 3.99 -3.59
C MET A 24 1.05 3.33 -4.66
N SER A 25 0.45 2.56 -5.58
CA SER A 25 1.16 1.88 -6.66
C SER A 25 1.79 2.88 -7.63
N ALA A 26 1.06 3.94 -8.01
CA ALA A 26 1.60 5.00 -8.85
C ALA A 26 2.78 5.74 -8.17
N ARG A 27 2.66 6.06 -6.88
CA ARG A 27 3.77 6.64 -6.09
C ARG A 27 4.95 5.69 -5.98
N TYR A 28 4.68 4.38 -5.87
CA TYR A 28 5.72 3.37 -5.80
C TYR A 28 6.49 3.24 -7.13
N GLU A 29 5.81 3.31 -8.28
CA GLU A 29 6.44 3.35 -9.60
C GLU A 29 7.33 4.60 -9.77
N GLU A 30 6.86 5.76 -9.31
CA GLU A 30 7.68 6.98 -9.28
C GLU A 30 8.91 6.79 -8.38
N TRP A 31 8.74 6.18 -7.22
CA TRP A 31 9.82 5.92 -6.28
C TRP A 31 10.87 4.97 -6.87
N GLN A 32 10.44 3.89 -7.53
CA GLN A 32 11.34 2.97 -8.23
C GLN A 32 12.10 3.67 -9.35
N THR A 33 11.42 4.55 -10.10
CA THR A 33 12.05 5.35 -11.17
C THR A 33 13.14 6.28 -10.60
N LYS A 34 12.86 6.97 -9.49
CA LYS A 34 13.86 7.82 -8.81
C LYS A 34 15.02 6.97 -8.26
N GLN A 35 14.74 5.84 -7.62
CA GLN A 35 15.77 4.92 -7.10
C GLN A 35 16.72 4.41 -8.20
N ALA A 36 16.18 4.10 -9.37
CA ALA A 36 16.95 3.66 -10.53
C ALA A 36 17.67 4.82 -11.25
N SER A 37 17.34 6.07 -10.93
CA SER A 37 18.01 7.23 -11.51
C SER A 37 19.44 7.39 -10.97
N GLY A 38 20.31 7.97 -11.80
CA GLY A 38 21.67 8.34 -11.41
C GLY A 38 21.75 9.64 -10.58
N ALA A 39 20.61 10.28 -10.28
CA ALA A 39 20.60 11.50 -9.48
C ALA A 39 20.88 11.20 -8.00
N ASN A 40 21.48 12.16 -7.30
CA ASN A 40 21.67 12.05 -5.86
C ASN A 40 20.32 12.26 -5.15
N LEU A 41 19.78 11.20 -4.54
CA LEU A 41 18.48 11.21 -3.89
C LEU A 41 18.49 12.00 -2.58
N ALA A 42 19.63 12.08 -1.90
CA ALA A 42 19.77 12.82 -0.65
C ALA A 42 19.65 14.34 -0.84
N ARG A 43 19.83 14.84 -2.07
CA ARG A 43 19.57 16.24 -2.43
C ARG A 43 18.10 16.53 -2.75
N SER A 44 17.27 15.49 -2.92
CA SER A 44 15.93 15.65 -3.48
C SER A 44 14.87 15.70 -2.38
N THR A 45 14.40 16.91 -2.03
CA THR A 45 13.23 17.08 -1.15
C THR A 45 12.00 16.33 -1.67
N SER A 46 11.81 16.30 -2.99
CA SER A 46 10.71 15.54 -3.62
C SER A 46 10.78 14.04 -3.35
N PHE A 47 11.99 13.48 -3.23
CA PHE A 47 12.17 12.07 -2.93
C PHE A 47 11.87 11.77 -1.46
N ASP A 48 12.29 12.65 -0.55
CA ASP A 48 11.97 12.53 0.88
C ASP A 48 10.46 12.63 1.14
N GLU A 49 9.78 13.57 0.48
CA GLU A 49 8.30 13.69 0.52
C GLU A 49 7.62 12.43 -0.04
N LEU A 50 8.08 11.93 -1.18
CA LEU A 50 7.56 10.69 -1.78
C LEU A 50 7.77 9.48 -0.86
N GLN A 51 8.94 9.39 -0.22
CA GLN A 51 9.25 8.35 0.77
C GLN A 51 8.34 8.42 1.98
N GLN A 52 8.09 9.62 2.50
CA GLN A 52 7.21 9.82 3.63
C GLN A 52 5.76 9.46 3.26
N LYS A 53 5.30 9.89 2.08
CA LYS A 53 3.94 9.60 1.63
C LYS A 53 3.69 8.11 1.45
N LEU A 54 4.63 7.38 0.86
CA LEU A 54 4.53 5.92 0.74
C LEU A 54 4.51 5.20 2.10
N LYS A 55 5.22 5.72 3.12
CA LYS A 55 5.15 5.17 4.48
C LYS A 55 3.77 5.38 5.10
N GLU A 56 3.18 6.55 4.90
CA GLU A 56 1.83 6.86 5.36
C GLU A 56 0.79 5.99 4.65
N ASP A 57 0.87 5.88 3.32
CA ASP A 57 -0.03 5.07 2.50
C ASP A 57 0.01 3.60 2.95
N THR A 58 1.20 3.00 3.05
CA THR A 58 1.35 1.61 3.49
C THR A 58 0.88 1.38 4.93
N HIS A 59 1.01 2.37 5.81
CA HIS A 59 0.51 2.31 7.18
C HIS A 59 -1.03 2.33 7.21
N SER A 60 -1.65 3.32 6.55
CA SER A 60 -3.11 3.46 6.49
C SER A 60 -3.75 2.22 5.86
N LEU A 61 -3.27 1.81 4.68
CA LEU A 61 -3.79 0.65 3.96
C LEU A 61 -3.66 -0.64 4.77
N THR A 62 -2.61 -0.79 5.59
CA THR A 62 -2.47 -1.94 6.48
C THR A 62 -3.57 -1.95 7.55
N ALA A 63 -3.94 -0.79 8.09
CA ALA A 63 -5.01 -0.65 9.06
C ALA A 63 -6.38 -0.93 8.40
N ASP A 64 -6.65 -0.31 7.24
CA ASP A 64 -7.91 -0.48 6.51
C ASP A 64 -8.14 -1.95 6.13
N LEU A 65 -7.10 -2.61 5.60
CA LEU A 65 -7.19 -4.02 5.24
C LEU A 65 -7.36 -4.96 6.44
N ARG A 66 -6.87 -4.57 7.62
CA ARG A 66 -7.12 -5.33 8.86
C ARG A 66 -8.61 -5.25 9.24
N ASP A 67 -9.23 -4.09 9.08
CA ASP A 67 -10.63 -3.89 9.42
C ASP A 67 -11.54 -4.58 8.39
N VAL A 68 -11.16 -4.57 7.10
CA VAL A 68 -11.78 -5.42 6.06
C VAL A 68 -11.69 -6.90 6.43
N ASP A 69 -10.51 -7.42 6.78
CA ASP A 69 -10.33 -8.81 7.19
C ASP A 69 -11.21 -9.16 8.41
N ALA A 70 -11.34 -8.24 9.37
CA ALA A 70 -12.21 -8.41 10.53
C ALA A 70 -13.69 -8.49 10.13
N SER A 71 -14.14 -7.67 9.17
CA SER A 71 -15.49 -7.71 8.64
C SER A 71 -15.80 -9.05 7.96
N ILE A 72 -14.88 -9.55 7.14
CA ILE A 72 -15.00 -10.86 6.47
C ILE A 72 -15.13 -11.97 7.51
N ARG A 73 -14.27 -11.99 8.54
CA ARG A 73 -14.35 -12.96 9.64
C ARG A 73 -15.64 -12.87 10.44
N ALA A 74 -16.21 -11.68 10.60
CA ALA A 74 -17.48 -11.50 11.29
C ALA A 74 -18.64 -12.14 10.51
N VAL A 75 -18.64 -11.98 9.18
CA VAL A 75 -19.62 -12.62 8.29
C VAL A 75 -19.49 -14.15 8.32
N GLU A 76 -18.26 -14.68 8.30
CA GLU A 76 -18.01 -16.13 8.38
C GLU A 76 -18.49 -16.77 9.68
N LYS A 77 -18.39 -16.04 10.80
CA LYS A 77 -18.84 -16.52 12.12
C LYS A 77 -20.35 -16.51 12.27
N HIS A 78 -21.04 -15.65 11.53
CA HIS A 78 -22.48 -15.43 11.65
C HIS A 78 -23.17 -15.34 10.29
N PRO A 79 -23.05 -16.37 9.41
CA PRO A 79 -23.59 -16.32 8.06
C PRO A 79 -25.12 -16.10 8.03
N GLU A 80 -25.83 -16.52 9.07
CA GLU A 80 -27.27 -16.31 9.24
C GLU A 80 -27.67 -14.83 9.29
N ARG A 81 -26.73 -13.94 9.69
CA ARG A 81 -26.95 -12.49 9.73
C ARG A 81 -26.70 -11.81 8.39
N PHE A 82 -26.09 -12.53 7.43
CA PHE A 82 -25.69 -11.99 6.13
C PHE A 82 -26.16 -12.90 4.99
N PRO A 83 -27.48 -13.10 4.80
CA PRO A 83 -28.02 -14.04 3.82
C PRO A 83 -27.70 -13.68 2.36
N HIS A 84 -27.28 -12.44 2.09
CA HIS A 84 -26.83 -11.97 0.78
C HIS A 84 -25.37 -12.32 0.48
N CYS A 85 -24.57 -12.70 1.49
CA CYS A 85 -23.16 -13.04 1.35
C CYS A 85 -23.01 -14.56 1.22
N THR A 86 -23.03 -15.04 -0.02
CA THR A 86 -22.88 -16.47 -0.30
C THR A 86 -21.46 -16.96 0.00
N PRO A 87 -21.23 -18.29 0.10
CA PRO A 87 -19.87 -18.83 0.26
C PRO A 87 -18.91 -18.42 -0.89
N SER A 88 -19.42 -18.32 -2.12
CA SER A 88 -18.64 -17.83 -3.26
C SER A 88 -18.29 -16.35 -3.12
N GLU A 89 -19.24 -15.55 -2.65
CA GLU A 89 -19.02 -14.13 -2.38
C GLU A 89 -17.95 -13.94 -1.32
N LEU A 90 -18.02 -14.65 -0.18
CA LEU A 90 -16.98 -14.62 0.85
C LEU A 90 -15.61 -15.05 0.31
N ALA A 91 -15.54 -16.07 -0.55
CA ALA A 91 -14.29 -16.48 -1.18
C ALA A 91 -13.68 -15.34 -2.02
N ASN A 92 -14.50 -14.66 -2.83
CA ASN A 92 -14.06 -13.52 -3.63
C ASN A 92 -13.54 -12.37 -2.74
N ARG A 93 -14.24 -12.06 -1.64
CA ARG A 93 -13.80 -11.02 -0.68
C ARG A 93 -12.44 -11.33 -0.07
N ARG A 94 -12.22 -12.60 0.33
CA ARG A 94 -10.95 -13.06 0.89
C ARG A 94 -9.81 -13.01 -0.13
N GLU A 95 -10.06 -13.44 -1.36
CA GLU A 95 -9.07 -13.42 -2.43
C GLU A 95 -8.62 -11.98 -2.71
N TRP A 96 -9.59 -11.07 -2.86
CA TRP A 96 -9.31 -9.66 -3.06
C TRP A 96 -8.52 -9.06 -1.90
N ALA A 97 -8.96 -9.24 -0.65
CA ALA A 97 -8.26 -8.71 0.52
C ALA A 97 -6.83 -9.28 0.65
N THR A 98 -6.64 -10.56 0.32
CA THR A 98 -5.32 -11.20 0.29
C THR A 98 -4.41 -10.57 -0.75
N ARG A 99 -4.92 -10.34 -1.97
CA ARG A 99 -4.17 -9.67 -3.04
C ARG A 99 -3.74 -8.26 -2.63
N MET A 100 -4.66 -7.45 -2.08
CA MET A 100 -4.34 -6.09 -1.65
C MET A 100 -3.29 -6.07 -0.54
N ARG A 101 -3.43 -6.94 0.48
CA ARG A 101 -2.43 -7.09 1.55
C ARG A 101 -1.06 -7.49 1.02
N GLN A 102 -1.02 -8.32 -0.01
CA GLN A 102 0.22 -8.72 -0.64
C GLN A 102 0.91 -7.54 -1.32
N GLN A 103 0.17 -6.75 -2.11
CA GLN A 103 0.72 -5.56 -2.77
C GLN A 103 1.27 -4.53 -1.77
N VAL A 104 0.51 -4.19 -0.72
CA VAL A 104 0.96 -3.26 0.33
C VAL A 104 2.23 -3.76 1.04
N ARG A 105 2.28 -5.06 1.33
CA ARG A 105 3.46 -5.71 1.93
C ARG A 105 4.67 -5.64 1.01
N ASP A 106 4.50 -5.88 -0.28
CA ASP A 106 5.60 -5.89 -1.24
C ASP A 106 6.21 -4.49 -1.38
N VAL A 107 5.39 -3.44 -1.44
CA VAL A 107 5.85 -2.04 -1.42
C VAL A 107 6.63 -1.74 -0.14
N LYS A 108 6.07 -2.10 1.03
CA LYS A 108 6.73 -1.88 2.33
C LYS A 108 8.08 -2.59 2.43
N ASN A 109 8.15 -3.83 1.93
CA ASN A 109 9.37 -4.64 1.91
C ASN A 109 10.41 -4.03 0.97
N ALA A 110 10.01 -3.57 -0.22
CA ALA A 110 10.91 -2.92 -1.16
C ALA A 110 11.51 -1.63 -0.59
N MET A 111 10.69 -0.78 0.03
CA MET A 111 11.16 0.44 0.70
C MET A 111 12.09 0.14 1.88
N SER A 112 11.87 -0.98 2.57
CA SER A 112 12.67 -1.40 3.71
C SER A 112 13.90 -2.22 3.32
N SER A 113 14.05 -2.54 2.03
CA SER A 113 15.12 -3.39 1.53
C SER A 113 16.49 -2.80 1.80
N GLU A 114 17.47 -3.67 2.03
CA GLU A 114 18.85 -3.26 2.27
C GLU A 114 19.41 -2.46 1.08
N ALA A 115 19.07 -2.88 -0.15
CA ALA A 115 19.46 -2.16 -1.36
C ALA A 115 18.95 -0.71 -1.37
N ALA A 116 17.69 -0.49 -0.98
CA ALA A 116 17.11 0.85 -0.92
C ALA A 116 17.81 1.74 0.13
N ARG A 117 18.11 1.19 1.31
CA ARG A 117 18.82 1.90 2.39
C ARG A 117 20.25 2.23 2.00
N GLN A 118 20.97 1.28 1.43
CA GLN A 118 22.36 1.47 0.98
C GLN A 118 22.46 2.52 -0.12
N ARG A 119 21.51 2.55 -1.07
CA ARG A 119 21.46 3.59 -2.12
C ARG A 119 21.40 4.99 -1.50
N LEU A 120 20.50 5.20 -0.54
CA LEU A 120 20.32 6.49 0.11
C LEU A 120 21.52 6.85 1.02
N SER A 121 22.13 5.87 1.72
CA SER A 121 23.34 6.10 2.51
C SER A 121 24.49 6.60 1.63
N LYS A 122 24.73 5.94 0.49
CA LYS A 122 25.78 6.34 -0.45
C LYS A 122 25.58 7.75 -0.99
N ASP A 123 24.33 8.11 -1.31
CA ASP A 123 24.00 9.47 -1.76
C ASP A 123 24.26 10.52 -0.68
N ARG A 124 23.96 10.22 0.58
CA ARG A 124 24.24 11.10 1.72
C ARG A 124 25.74 11.26 1.97
N GLU A 125 26.49 10.17 1.92
CA GLU A 125 27.95 10.19 2.05
C GLU A 125 28.59 11.03 0.96
N MET A 126 28.17 10.85 -0.30
CA MET A 126 28.65 11.65 -1.43
C MET A 126 28.36 13.14 -1.25
N LEU A 127 27.14 13.48 -0.81
CA LEU A 127 26.76 14.87 -0.54
C LEU A 127 27.65 15.52 0.53
N GLN A 128 27.90 14.82 1.63
CA GLN A 128 28.75 15.31 2.72
C GLN A 128 30.21 15.48 2.29
N MET A 129 30.74 14.59 1.46
CA MET A 129 32.09 14.71 0.91
C MET A 129 32.22 15.93 -0.01
N GLU A 130 31.21 16.20 -0.85
CA GLU A 130 31.18 17.38 -1.71
C GLU A 130 31.09 18.68 -0.91
N GLU A 131 30.29 18.72 0.16
CA GLU A 131 30.14 19.90 1.02
C GLU A 131 31.35 20.15 1.92
N GLY A 132 32.05 19.10 2.38
CA GLY A 132 33.26 19.23 3.18
C GLY A 132 34.53 19.55 2.39
N ALA A 133 34.49 19.42 1.05
CA ALA A 133 35.59 19.76 0.14
C ALA A 133 35.49 21.19 -0.41
N ALA A 134 34.39 21.91 -0.12
CA ALA A 134 34.14 23.30 -0.50
C ALA A 134 34.45 24.27 0.65
#